data_AF-A7Z2G8-F1
#
_entry.id   AF-A7Z2G8-F1
#
_cell.length_a   1.000
_cell.length_b   1.000
_cell.length_c   1.000
_cell.angle_alpha   90.00
_cell.angle_beta   90.00
_cell.angle_gamma   90.00
#
_symmetry.space_group_name_H-M   'P 1'
#
loop_
_entity.id
_entity.type
_entity.pdbx_description
1 polymer ?
#
loop_
_entity_poly.entity_id
_entity_poly.type
_entity_poly.pdbx_seq_one_letter_code
_entity_poly.pdbx_strand_id
1 'polypeptide(L)' 'MPSQQTETLNKMIEDISQKLNMLNVGVIRAEDFSDEKIEDLTYLHQMVMKKTSFSPSEMQAIAEELASLRK' A
#
# COMPACT_ATOMS: atom_id res chain seq x y z
N MET A 1 -14.47 12.26 12.53
CA MET A 1 -13.15 12.69 12.04
C MET A 1 -12.40 11.43 11.69
N PRO A 2 -11.94 11.22 10.44
CA PRO A 2 -10.97 10.16 10.19
C PRO A 2 -9.77 10.40 11.11
N SER A 3 -9.33 9.38 11.83
CA SER A 3 -8.14 9.46 12.67
C SER A 3 -6.95 9.79 11.75
N GLN A 4 -5.99 10.59 12.22
CA GLN A 4 -4.76 10.93 11.45
C GLN A 4 -4.07 9.69 10.86
N GLN A 5 -4.23 8.55 11.52
CA GLN A 5 -3.78 7.23 11.09
C GLN A 5 -4.43 6.78 9.78
N THR A 6 -5.75 6.91 9.63
CA THR A 6 -6.46 6.57 8.38
C THR A 6 -5.97 7.41 7.21
N GLU A 7 -5.74 8.70 7.43
CA GLU A 7 -5.25 9.60 6.38
C GLU A 7 -3.81 9.24 5.97
N THR A 8 -2.95 8.92 6.94
CA THR A 8 -1.58 8.46 6.71
C THR A 8 -1.54 7.16 5.92
N LEU A 9 -2.39 6.19 6.28
CA LEU A 9 -2.51 4.92 5.59
C LEU A 9 -2.99 5.09 4.15
N ASN A 10 -4.04 5.89 3.93
CA ASN A 10 -4.54 6.18 2.59
C ASN A 10 -3.44 6.75 1.71
N LYS A 11 -2.63 7.66 2.26
CA LYS A 11 -1.50 8.26 1.56
C LYS A 11 -0.41 7.23 1.21
N MET A 12 -0.10 6.30 2.12
CA MET A 12 0.85 5.22 1.84
C MET A 12 0.36 4.31 0.71
N ILE A 13 -0.91 3.93 0.72
CA ILE A 13 -1.50 3.09 -0.33
C ILE A 13 -1.47 3.81 -1.68
N GLU A 14 -1.81 5.11 -1.68
CA GLU A 14 -1.79 5.94 -2.87
C GLU A 14 -0.37 6.07 -3.44
N ASP A 15 0.63 6.33 -2.59
CA ASP A 15 2.03 6.40 -3.00
C ASP A 15 2.50 5.08 -3.64
N ILE A 16 2.20 3.93 -3.02
CA ILE A 16 2.54 2.60 -3.58
C ILE A 16 1.86 2.41 -4.94
N SER A 17 0.56 2.72 -5.02
CA SER A 17 -0.22 2.57 -6.25
C SER A 17 0.34 3.42 -7.39
N GLN A 18 0.67 4.68 -7.10
CA GLN A 18 1.31 5.57 -8.07
C GLN A 18 2.69 5.04 -8.49
N LYS A 19 3.50 4.59 -7.53
CA LYS A 19 4.85 4.08 -7.81
C LYS A 19 4.85 2.87 -8.73
N LEU A 20 3.86 2.00 -8.57
CA LEU A 20 3.71 0.79 -9.38
C LEU A 20 2.91 1.03 -10.67
N ASN A 21 2.47 2.27 -10.94
CA ASN A 21 1.52 2.60 -12.02
C ASN A 21 0.26 1.71 -12.01
N MET A 22 -0.18 1.32 -10.82
CA MET A 22 -1.31 0.44 -10.64
C MET A 22 -2.59 1.24 -10.51
N LEU A 23 -3.27 1.48 -11.64
CA LEU A 23 -4.60 2.09 -11.67
C LEU A 23 -5.66 1.26 -10.93
N ASN A 24 -5.43 -0.05 -10.79
CA ASN A 24 -6.42 -1.00 -10.28
C ASN A 24 -6.46 -1.07 -8.74
N VAL A 25 -5.48 -0.49 -8.06
CA VAL A 25 -5.39 -0.53 -6.58
C VAL A 25 -6.29 0.53 -5.93
N GLY A 26 -6.86 1.46 -6.72
CA GLY A 26 -7.69 2.58 -6.26
C GLY A 26 -8.99 2.25 -5.51
N VAL A 27 -9.22 0.98 -5.16
CA VAL A 27 -10.33 0.55 -4.30
C VAL A 27 -9.88 0.33 -2.86
N ILE A 28 -8.58 0.19 -2.61
CA ILE A 28 -8.04 -0.12 -1.29
C ILE A 28 -8.08 1.15 -0.42
N ARG A 29 -8.93 1.14 0.62
CA ARG A 29 -9.01 2.22 1.60
C ARG A 29 -8.33 1.80 2.89
N ALA A 30 -7.76 2.78 3.61
CA ALA A 30 -7.22 2.59 4.94
C ALA A 30 -8.22 1.95 5.93
N GLU A 31 -9.51 2.14 5.69
CA GLU A 31 -10.63 1.53 6.44
C GLU A 31 -10.65 0.00 6.34
N ASP A 32 -10.08 -0.56 5.28
CA ASP A 32 -10.01 -2.01 5.05
C ASP A 32 -8.84 -2.67 5.81
N PHE A 33 -8.01 -1.89 6.53
CA PHE A 33 -6.87 -2.39 7.30
C PHE A 33 -7.12 -2.28 8.79
N SER A 34 -6.82 -3.35 9.52
CA SER A 34 -6.72 -3.31 10.98
C SER A 34 -5.43 -2.65 11.44
N ASP A 35 -5.41 -2.15 12.68
CA ASP A 35 -4.22 -1.53 13.29
C ASP A 35 -2.97 -2.41 13.19
N GLU A 36 -3.13 -3.73 13.31
CA GLU A 36 -2.07 -4.72 13.17
C GLU A 36 -1.40 -4.71 11.79
N LYS A 37 -2.12 -4.31 10.74
CA LYS A 37 -1.66 -4.30 9.35
C LYS A 37 -0.99 -2.99 8.96
N ILE A 38 -1.02 -1.99 9.84
CA ILE A 38 -0.41 -0.68 9.61
C ILE A 38 1.11 -0.80 9.60
N GLU A 39 1.67 -1.63 10.49
CA GLU A 39 3.11 -1.84 10.57
C GLU A 39 3.61 -2.57 9.30
N ASP A 40 2.89 -3.61 8.88
CA ASP A 40 3.14 -4.33 7.63
C ASP A 40 3.07 -3.40 6.41
N LEU A 41 2.02 -2.57 6.31
CA LEU A 41 1.86 -1.62 5.22
C LEU A 41 2.96 -0.55 5.24
N THR A 42 3.32 -0.03 6.41
CA THR A 42 4.41 0.95 6.56
C THR A 42 5.73 0.36 6.08
N TYR A 43 6.01 -0.89 6.43
CA TYR A 43 7.18 -1.61 5.96
C TYR A 43 7.16 -1.77 4.43
N LEU A 44 6.03 -2.21 3.87
CA LEU A 44 5.85 -2.35 2.41
C LEU A 44 6.04 -1.00 1.71
N HIS A 45 5.42 0.07 2.19
CA HIS A 45 5.57 1.43 1.68
C HIS A 45 7.04 1.86 1.66
N GLN A 46 7.76 1.72 2.77
CA GLN A 46 9.18 2.06 2.82
C GLN A 46 10.01 1.25 1.84
N MET A 47 9.74 -0.05 1.70
CA MET A 47 10.43 -0.90 0.73
C MET A 47 10.17 -0.43 -0.71
N VAL A 48 8.92 -0.12 -1.04
CA VAL A 48 8.51 0.33 -2.36
C VAL A 48 9.11 1.70 -2.69
N MET A 49 9.10 2.63 -1.73
CA MET A 49 9.64 3.98 -1.92
C MET A 49 11.17 4.02 -2.05
N LYS A 50 11.89 3.07 -1.42
CA LYS A 50 13.36 2.98 -1.52
C LYS A 50 13.83 2.55 -2.91
N LYS A 51 13.00 1.84 -3.68
CA LYS A 51 13.35 1.38 -5.03
C LYS A 51 12.91 2.39 -6.09
N THR A 52 13.70 2.52 -7.15
CA THR A 52 13.42 3.43 -8.27
C THR A 52 12.53 2.79 -9.32
N SER A 53 12.74 1.50 -9.59
CA SER A 53 11.98 0.71 -10.55
C SER A 53 11.72 -0.71 -10.03
N PHE A 54 10.68 -1.33 -10.58
CA PHE A 54 10.27 -2.70 -10.31
C PHE A 54 10.12 -3.44 -11.63
N SER A 55 10.51 -4.71 -11.66
CA SER A 55 10.14 -5.61 -12.73
C SER A 55 8.64 -5.95 -12.65
N PRO A 56 8.01 -6.40 -13.75
CA PRO A 56 6.60 -6.79 -13.74
C PRO A 56 6.27 -7.84 -12.65
N SER A 57 7.16 -8.81 -12.44
CA SER A 57 6.99 -9.83 -11.39
C SER A 57 7.02 -9.25 -9.98
N GLU A 58 7.88 -8.26 -9.72
CA GLU A 58 7.92 -7.59 -8.42
C GLU A 58 6.68 -6.73 -8.19
N MET A 59 6.22 -5.99 -9.21
CA MET A 59 4.97 -5.22 -9.11
C MET A 59 3.80 -6.14 -8.77
N GLN A 60 3.71 -7.29 -9.43
CA GLN A 60 2.69 -8.31 -9.17
C GLN A 60 2.76 -8.84 -7.73
N ALA A 61 3.96 -9.17 -7.24
CA ALA A 61 4.16 -9.64 -5.87
C ALA A 61 3.77 -8.57 -4.83
N ILE A 62 4.13 -7.30 -5.06
CA ILE A 62 3.75 -6.20 -4.15
C ILE A 62 2.24 -5.98 -4.17
N ALA A 63 1.60 -6.08 -5.33
CA ALA A 63 0.15 -5.98 -5.46
C ALA A 63 -0.58 -7.08 -4.67
N GLU A 64 -0.10 -8.32 -4.78
CA GLU A 64 -0.64 -9.47 -4.05
C GLU A 64 -0.44 -9.31 -2.54
N GLU A 65 0.73 -8.83 -2.11
CA GLU A 65 1.00 -8.54 -0.70
C GLU A 65 0.07 -7.43 -0.19
N LEU A 66 -0.07 -6.33 -0.94
CA LEU A 66 -0.97 -5.24 -0.57
C LEU A 66 -2.43 -5.72 -0.46
N ALA A 67 -2.85 -6.64 -1.33
CA ALA A 67 -4.17 -7.26 -1.28
C ALA A 67 -4.32 -8.25 -0.10
N SER A 68 -3.27 -8.94 0.30
CA SER A 68 -3.25 -9.88 1.43
C SER A 68 -3.33 -9.18 2.78
N LEU A 69 -2.87 -7.93 2.85
CA LEU A 69 -2.97 -7.08 4.04
C LEU A 69 -4.40 -6.58 4.31
N ARG A 70 -5.29 -6.69 3.34
CA ARG A 70 -6.69 -6.29 3.45
C ARG A 70 -7.46 -7.33 4.27
N LYS A 71 -8.30 -6.87 5.21
CA LYS A 71 -9.01 -7.71 6.18
C LYS A 71 -10.04 -8.65 5.54
#